data_AF-A0A1L9GTK0-F1
#
_entry.id   AF-A0A1L9GTK0-F1
#
_cell.length_a   1.000
_cell.length_b   1.000
_cell.length_c   1.000
_cell.angle_alpha   90.00
_cell.angle_beta   90.00
_cell.angle_gamma   90.00
#
_symmetry.space_group_name_H-M   'P 1'
#
loop_
_entity.id
_entity.type
_entity.pdbx_description
1 polymer ?
#
loop_
_entity_poly.entity_id
_entity_poly.type
_entity_poly.pdbx_seq_one_letter_code
_entity_poly.pdbx_strand_id
1 'polypeptide(L)'
;MASYVGMFVGLILASAVLMGIVMFVPSLLLPSYIKIILFFISLVLDAMAFTSRYYSYLIGPLLKHRKKHVILSNENPYWLAQSGDTILRKSGENFIATVYISIPLYRSATEMEDDEKLDFSQQISRLVGLSKDPVRYTSELYVMNKDSYIQKLKERITMTENEEADLQSKDAPKNELDRVRGKLAMWRNMLFLRAKHLYDSVCNRCQGI
;
A
#
# COMPACT_ATOMS: atom_id res chain seq x y z
N MET A 1 -4.76 10.88 -9.52
CA MET A 1 -4.47 12.29 -9.91
C MET A 1 -5.56 12.92 -10.77
N ALA A 2 -6.10 12.26 -11.80
CA ALA A 2 -7.15 12.82 -12.68
C ALA A 2 -8.41 13.37 -11.97
N SER A 3 -8.88 12.71 -10.89
CA SER A 3 -10.05 13.17 -10.11
C SER A 3 -9.83 14.51 -9.38
N TYR A 4 -8.58 14.86 -9.04
CA TYR A 4 -8.28 16.12 -8.33
C TYR A 4 -8.13 17.30 -9.31
N VAL A 5 -7.56 17.05 -10.48
CA VAL A 5 -7.47 18.05 -11.56
C VAL A 5 -8.87 18.42 -12.06
N GLY A 6 -9.77 17.44 -12.22
CA GLY A 6 -11.17 17.72 -12.59
C GLY A 6 -11.93 18.54 -11.55
N MET A 7 -11.70 18.30 -10.25
CA MET A 7 -12.30 19.08 -9.17
C MET A 7 -11.79 20.52 -9.16
N PHE A 8 -10.49 20.71 -9.35
CA PHE A 8 -9.86 22.03 -9.46
C PHE A 8 -10.40 22.84 -10.64
N VAL A 9 -10.41 22.24 -11.85
CA VAL A 9 -10.91 22.90 -13.07
C VAL A 9 -12.41 23.17 -12.97
N GLY A 10 -13.19 22.25 -12.39
CA GLY A 10 -14.64 22.44 -12.19
C GLY A 10 -14.97 23.60 -11.24
N LEU A 11 -14.22 23.75 -10.15
CA LEU A 11 -14.41 24.86 -9.21
C LEU A 11 -14.03 26.22 -9.82
N ILE A 12 -12.97 26.27 -10.63
CA ILE A 12 -12.56 27.50 -11.34
C ILE A 12 -13.61 27.90 -12.39
N LEU A 13 -14.13 26.94 -13.17
CA LEU A 13 -15.17 27.22 -14.16
C LEU A 13 -16.47 27.69 -13.49
N ALA A 14 -16.85 27.07 -12.36
CA ALA A 14 -18.02 27.50 -11.60
C ALA A 14 -17.88 28.93 -11.08
N SER A 15 -16.70 29.30 -10.57
CA SER A 15 -16.42 30.68 -10.15
C SER A 15 -16.45 31.66 -11.32
N ALA A 16 -15.82 31.32 -12.45
CA ALA A 16 -15.80 32.18 -13.64
C ALA A 16 -17.21 32.46 -14.20
N VAL A 17 -18.10 31.46 -14.17
CA VAL A 17 -19.50 31.64 -14.59
C VAL A 17 -20.27 32.54 -13.61
N LEU A 18 -20.10 32.33 -12.31
CA LEU A 18 -20.74 33.17 -11.28
C LEU A 18 -20.27 34.63 -11.38
N MET A 19 -18.98 34.85 -11.59
CA MET A 19 -18.41 36.18 -11.79
C MET A 19 -18.93 36.83 -13.09
N GLY A 20 -19.08 36.05 -14.15
CA GLY A 20 -19.73 36.49 -15.39
C GLY A 20 -21.19 36.93 -15.19
N ILE A 21 -21.97 36.18 -14.40
CA ILE A 21 -23.36 36.55 -14.08
C ILE A 21 -23.42 37.86 -13.28
N VAL A 22 -22.50 38.06 -12.32
CA VAL A 22 -22.43 39.30 -11.53
C VAL A 22 -22.13 40.52 -12.40
N MET A 23 -21.22 40.38 -13.38
CA MET A 23 -20.77 41.48 -14.24
C MET A 23 -21.73 41.79 -15.39
N PHE A 24 -22.25 40.78 -16.09
CA PHE A 24 -22.97 40.98 -17.35
C PHE A 24 -24.50 41.06 -17.21
N VAL A 25 -25.09 40.61 -16.10
CA VAL A 25 -26.54 40.74 -15.91
C VAL A 25 -26.86 42.13 -15.35
N PRO A 26 -27.72 42.94 -16.00
CA PRO A 26 -28.05 44.28 -15.51
C PRO A 26 -28.82 44.22 -14.17
N SER A 27 -28.65 45.25 -13.35
CA SER A 27 -29.27 45.38 -12.01
C SER A 27 -30.82 45.45 -12.04
N LEU A 28 -31.39 45.62 -13.22
CA LEU A 28 -32.84 45.56 -13.45
C LEU A 28 -33.41 44.13 -13.28
N LEU A 29 -32.62 43.11 -13.63
CA LEU A 29 -33.03 41.71 -13.56
C LEU A 29 -32.55 41.02 -12.28
N LEU A 30 -31.42 41.47 -11.72
CA LEU A 30 -30.83 40.92 -10.51
C LEU A 30 -30.60 42.06 -9.50
N PRO A 31 -31.36 42.10 -8.39
CA PRO A 31 -31.17 43.11 -7.35
C PRO A 31 -29.74 43.13 -6.81
N SER A 32 -29.24 44.33 -6.51
CA SER A 32 -27.84 44.55 -6.12
C SER A 32 -27.39 43.73 -4.90
N TYR A 33 -28.29 43.45 -3.95
CA TYR A 33 -27.97 42.63 -2.78
C TYR A 33 -27.68 41.16 -3.14
N ILE A 34 -28.36 40.60 -4.15
CA ILE A 34 -28.12 39.23 -4.61
C ILE A 34 -26.76 39.13 -5.32
N LYS A 35 -26.39 40.17 -6.08
CA LYS A 35 -25.08 40.24 -6.73
C LYS A 35 -23.93 40.24 -5.72
N ILE A 36 -24.09 40.96 -4.60
CA ILE A 36 -23.09 40.98 -3.53
C ILE A 36 -22.93 39.59 -2.92
N ILE A 37 -24.03 38.88 -2.64
CA ILE A 37 -23.99 37.51 -2.11
C ILE A 37 -23.31 36.56 -3.11
N LEU A 38 -23.66 36.64 -4.40
CA LEU A 38 -23.05 35.82 -5.45
C LEU A 38 -21.55 36.10 -5.60
N PHE A 39 -21.13 37.35 -5.44
CA PHE A 39 -19.72 37.73 -5.44
C PHE A 39 -18.96 37.07 -4.27
N PHE A 40 -19.51 37.10 -3.07
CA PHE A 40 -18.90 36.41 -1.91
C PHE A 40 -18.81 34.90 -2.11
N ILE A 41 -19.84 34.28 -2.70
CA ILE A 41 -19.82 32.85 -3.03
C ILE A 41 -18.72 32.54 -4.06
N SER A 42 -18.57 33.38 -5.09
CA SER A 42 -17.49 33.23 -6.08
C SER A 42 -16.10 33.29 -5.43
N LEU A 43 -15.89 34.24 -4.51
CA LEU A 43 -14.62 34.41 -3.80
C LEU A 43 -14.29 33.17 -2.94
N VAL A 44 -15.29 32.61 -2.25
CA VAL A 44 -15.11 31.38 -1.46
C VAL A 44 -14.78 30.18 -2.37
N LEU A 45 -15.42 30.08 -3.54
CA LEU A 45 -15.13 29.02 -4.51
C LEU A 45 -13.72 29.14 -5.10
N ASP A 46 -13.25 30.35 -5.37
CA ASP A 46 -11.86 30.58 -5.80
C ASP A 46 -10.86 30.19 -4.71
N ALA A 47 -11.09 30.61 -3.47
CA ALA A 47 -10.25 30.23 -2.34
C ALA A 47 -10.20 28.70 -2.16
N MET A 48 -11.35 28.02 -2.29
CA MET A 48 -11.41 26.55 -2.29
C MET A 48 -10.69 25.92 -3.47
N ALA A 49 -10.79 26.49 -4.68
CA ALA A 49 -10.07 26.01 -5.85
C ALA A 49 -8.55 26.09 -5.64
N PHE A 50 -8.02 27.23 -5.21
CA PHE A 50 -6.58 27.37 -4.93
C PHE A 50 -6.11 26.42 -3.82
N THR A 51 -6.91 26.28 -2.76
CA THR A 51 -6.61 25.36 -1.66
C THR A 51 -6.60 23.90 -2.14
N SER A 52 -7.47 23.52 -3.09
CA SER A 52 -7.51 22.17 -3.65
C SER A 52 -6.26 21.77 -4.45
N ARG A 53 -5.48 22.74 -4.97
CA ARG A 53 -4.24 22.44 -5.69
C ARG A 53 -3.11 21.98 -4.77
N TYR A 54 -2.95 22.63 -3.61
CA TYR A 54 -1.85 22.36 -2.68
C TYR A 54 -2.27 21.46 -1.50
N TYR A 55 -3.54 21.53 -1.11
CA TYR A 55 -4.12 20.81 0.04
C TYR A 55 -5.24 19.83 -0.39
N SER A 56 -5.13 19.25 -1.59
CA SER A 56 -6.09 18.27 -2.13
C SER A 56 -6.39 17.10 -1.17
N TYR A 57 -5.43 16.72 -0.33
CA TYR A 57 -5.56 15.66 0.66
C TYR A 57 -6.55 16.00 1.79
N LEU A 58 -6.82 17.28 2.05
CA LEU A 58 -7.68 17.74 3.14
C LEU A 58 -9.13 17.92 2.70
N ILE A 59 -9.34 18.32 1.43
CA ILE A 59 -10.66 18.54 0.83
C ILE A 59 -11.27 17.25 0.24
N GLY A 60 -10.40 16.35 -0.27
CA GLY A 60 -10.80 15.06 -0.81
C GLY A 60 -11.71 14.22 0.10
N PRO A 61 -11.37 14.02 1.40
CA PRO A 61 -12.22 13.28 2.32
C PRO A 61 -13.54 13.99 2.62
N LEU A 62 -13.53 15.31 2.79
CA LEU A 62 -14.71 16.10 3.17
C LEU A 62 -15.82 16.04 2.10
N LEU A 63 -15.46 16.05 0.82
CA LEU A 63 -16.40 15.89 -0.30
C LEU A 63 -16.76 14.42 -0.57
N LYS A 64 -15.84 13.47 -0.36
CA LYS A 64 -16.06 12.04 -0.65
C LYS A 64 -16.71 11.25 0.49
N HIS A 65 -16.96 11.86 1.64
CA HIS A 65 -17.52 11.20 2.83
C HIS A 65 -18.93 10.59 2.65
N ARG A 66 -19.58 10.70 1.48
CA ARG A 66 -20.94 10.19 1.29
C ARG A 66 -21.08 8.72 0.93
N LYS A 67 -20.08 8.02 0.38
CA LYS A 67 -20.26 6.61 -0.03
C LYS A 67 -18.95 5.80 -0.01
N LYS A 68 -18.65 5.12 1.10
CA LYS A 68 -17.88 3.86 1.06
C LYS A 68 -18.83 2.66 1.26
N HIS A 69 -19.87 2.62 0.44
CA HIS A 69 -20.58 1.37 0.12
C HIS A 69 -19.97 0.85 -1.17
N VAL A 70 -19.30 -0.30 -1.13
CA VAL A 70 -18.95 -1.01 -2.36
C VAL A 70 -19.99 -2.11 -2.49
N ILE A 71 -21.09 -1.76 -3.17
CA ILE A 71 -22.17 -2.70 -3.47
C ILE A 71 -21.71 -3.53 -4.68
N LEU A 72 -21.07 -4.66 -4.42
CA LEU A 72 -20.73 -5.64 -5.47
C LEU A 72 -21.96 -6.44 -5.94
N SER A 73 -23.05 -6.45 -5.16
CA SER A 73 -24.36 -7.02 -5.52
C SER A 73 -25.47 -6.34 -4.72
N ASN A 74 -26.58 -5.99 -5.39
CA ASN A 74 -27.76 -5.35 -4.78
C ASN A 74 -28.42 -6.21 -3.68
N GLU A 75 -28.12 -7.51 -3.64
CA GLU A 75 -28.72 -8.46 -2.70
C GLU A 75 -27.92 -8.58 -1.39
N ASN A 76 -26.63 -8.23 -1.41
CA ASN A 76 -25.74 -8.36 -0.26
C ASN A 76 -24.80 -7.15 -0.17
N PRO A 77 -25.18 -6.10 0.59
CA PRO A 77 -24.32 -4.94 0.75
C PRO A 77 -23.06 -5.34 1.54
N TYR A 78 -21.91 -5.26 0.88
CA TYR A 78 -20.61 -5.33 1.54
C TYR A 78 -20.27 -3.95 2.09
N TRP A 79 -19.89 -3.89 3.36
CA TRP A 79 -19.40 -2.68 3.99
C TRP A 79 -17.89 -2.74 4.09
N LEU A 80 -17.23 -1.62 3.80
CA LEU A 80 -15.82 -1.44 4.13
C LEU A 80 -15.75 -0.85 5.53
N ALA A 81 -14.96 -1.48 6.39
CA ALA A 81 -14.63 -0.89 7.68
C ALA A 81 -13.95 0.47 7.48
N GLN A 82 -14.09 1.38 8.44
CA GLN A 82 -13.48 2.70 8.36
C GLN A 82 -11.94 2.64 8.26
N SER A 83 -11.33 1.60 8.82
CA SER A 83 -9.89 1.30 8.68
C SER A 83 -9.49 0.99 7.23
N GLY A 84 -10.40 0.48 6.40
CA GLY A 84 -10.10 0.08 5.02
C GLY A 84 -9.56 -1.34 4.86
N ASP A 85 -9.22 -2.02 5.97
CA ASP A 85 -8.54 -3.33 5.96
C ASP A 85 -9.51 -4.52 6.09
N THR A 86 -10.80 -4.24 6.24
CA THR A 86 -11.82 -5.26 6.51
C THR A 86 -13.06 -5.05 5.67
N ILE A 87 -13.53 -6.14 5.05
CA ILE A 87 -14.80 -6.20 4.33
C ILE A 87 -15.81 -6.92 5.24
N LEU A 88 -16.94 -6.28 5.51
CA LEU A 88 -18.00 -6.79 6.37
C LEU A 88 -19.22 -7.14 5.51
N ARG A 89 -19.86 -8.27 5.81
CA ARG A 89 -21.13 -8.68 5.21
C ARG A 89 -22.07 -9.14 6.30
N LYS A 90 -23.30 -8.64 6.31
CA LYS A 90 -24.37 -9.18 7.17
C LYS A 90 -24.94 -10.45 6.53
N SER A 91 -25.06 -11.51 7.32
CA SER A 91 -25.71 -12.77 6.93
C SER A 91 -26.68 -13.18 8.03
N GLY A 92 -27.97 -12.87 7.84
CA GLY A 92 -28.99 -13.07 8.87
C GLY A 92 -28.77 -12.13 10.07
N GLU A 93 -28.69 -12.69 11.28
CA GLU A 93 -28.41 -11.94 12.52
C GLU A 93 -26.91 -11.75 12.79
N ASN A 94 -26.04 -12.45 12.03
CA ASN A 94 -24.60 -12.45 12.25
C ASN A 94 -23.86 -11.57 11.22
N PHE A 95 -22.69 -11.08 11.62
CA PHE A 95 -21.78 -10.34 10.74
C PHE A 95 -20.57 -11.21 10.39
N ILE A 96 -20.30 -11.35 9.10
CA ILE A 96 -19.12 -12.02 8.57
C ILE A 96 -18.10 -10.93 8.22
N ALA A 97 -16.89 -11.04 8.78
CA ALA A 97 -15.78 -10.15 8.50
C ALA A 97 -14.67 -10.89 7.71
N THR A 98 -14.24 -10.31 6.61
CA THR A 98 -13.09 -10.76 5.83
C THR A 98 -11.96 -9.75 5.97
N VAL A 99 -10.83 -10.19 6.53
CA VAL A 99 -9.62 -9.38 6.71
C VAL A 99 -8.56 -9.90 5.74
N TYR A 100 -7.92 -9.00 5.01
CA TYR A 100 -6.75 -9.34 4.20
C TYR A 100 -5.49 -9.12 5.05
N ILE A 101 -4.75 -10.18 5.30
CA ILE A 101 -3.50 -10.12 6.04
C ILE A 101 -2.39 -10.49 5.05
N SER A 102 -1.53 -9.51 4.75
CA SER A 102 -0.31 -9.77 4.00
C SER A 102 0.76 -10.24 4.96
N ILE A 103 1.08 -11.52 4.92
CA ILE A 103 2.20 -12.08 5.68
C ILE A 103 3.34 -12.32 4.69
N PRO A 104 4.49 -11.63 4.83
CA PRO A 104 5.67 -11.99 4.08
C PRO A 104 6.09 -13.43 4.42
N LEU A 105 5.99 -14.33 3.45
CA LEU A 105 6.45 -15.71 3.60
C LEU A 105 7.97 -15.76 3.46
N TYR A 106 8.67 -15.62 4.58
CA TYR A 106 10.10 -15.91 4.66
C TYR A 106 10.29 -17.44 4.63
N ARG A 107 11.22 -17.95 3.80
CA ARG A 107 11.36 -19.40 3.61
C ARG A 107 11.96 -20.11 4.82
N SER A 108 12.59 -19.39 5.76
CA SER A 108 13.01 -19.94 7.04
C SER A 108 13.28 -18.87 8.10
N ALA A 109 13.26 -19.27 9.38
CA ALA A 109 13.67 -18.43 10.52
C ALA A 109 15.11 -17.90 10.42
N THR A 110 15.94 -18.44 9.51
CA THR A 110 17.31 -17.94 9.28
C THR A 110 17.40 -16.82 8.24
N GLU A 111 16.33 -16.59 7.48
CA GLU A 111 16.26 -15.49 6.52
C GLU A 111 15.75 -14.18 7.15
N MET A 112 15.06 -14.28 8.29
CA MET A 112 14.47 -13.17 9.04
C MET A 112 15.51 -12.46 9.91
N GLU A 113 15.47 -11.13 9.91
CA GLU A 113 16.14 -10.33 10.92
C GLU A 113 15.45 -10.50 12.28
N ASP A 114 16.15 -10.21 13.38
CA ASP A 114 15.62 -10.49 14.72
C ASP A 114 14.35 -9.68 15.04
N ASP A 115 14.24 -8.46 14.49
CA ASP A 115 13.03 -7.63 14.57
C ASP A 115 11.88 -8.22 13.74
N GLU A 116 12.18 -8.74 12.54
CA GLU A 116 11.17 -9.38 11.67
C GLU A 116 10.59 -10.65 12.29
N LYS A 117 11.39 -11.39 13.08
CA LYS A 117 10.92 -12.57 13.83
C LYS A 117 9.91 -12.20 14.90
N LEU A 118 10.17 -11.10 15.62
CA LEU A 118 9.26 -10.59 16.65
C LEU A 118 7.94 -10.15 16.03
N ASP A 119 7.99 -9.40 14.93
CA ASP A 119 6.80 -8.95 14.22
C ASP A 119 5.99 -10.13 13.66
N PHE A 120 6.67 -11.12 13.05
CA PHE A 120 6.01 -12.33 12.57
C PHE A 120 5.33 -13.10 13.71
N SER A 121 6.03 -13.30 14.83
CA SER A 121 5.48 -14.00 16.00
C SER A 121 4.26 -13.26 16.57
N GLN A 122 4.30 -11.93 16.64
CA GLN A 122 3.18 -11.12 17.08
C GLN A 122 1.98 -11.21 16.11
N GLN A 123 2.23 -11.16 14.80
CA GLN A 123 1.17 -11.26 13.79
C GLN A 123 0.47 -12.63 13.83
N ILE A 124 1.25 -13.71 13.94
CA ILE A 124 0.70 -15.07 14.06
C ILE A 124 -0.05 -15.26 15.38
N SER A 125 0.49 -14.74 16.49
CA SER A 125 -0.18 -14.82 17.80
C SER A 125 -1.51 -14.07 17.81
N ARG A 126 -1.58 -12.90 17.15
CA ARG A 126 -2.83 -12.16 16.96
C ARG A 126 -3.82 -12.94 16.09
N LEU A 127 -3.34 -13.55 15.01
CA LEU A 127 -4.17 -14.38 14.12
C LEU A 127 -4.83 -15.55 14.88
N VAL A 128 -4.04 -16.29 15.66
CA VAL A 128 -4.50 -17.45 16.44
C VAL A 128 -5.37 -17.02 17.63
N GLY A 129 -5.05 -15.89 18.28
CA GLY A 129 -5.83 -15.38 19.40
C GLY A 129 -7.22 -14.86 19.02
N LEU A 130 -7.40 -14.42 17.77
CA LEU A 130 -8.67 -13.92 17.24
C LEU A 130 -9.60 -15.04 16.73
N SER A 131 -9.11 -16.25 16.48
CA SER A 131 -9.91 -17.35 15.92
C SER A 131 -10.65 -18.16 16.99
N LYS A 132 -11.57 -17.53 17.72
CA LYS A 132 -12.50 -18.26 18.62
C LYS A 132 -13.72 -18.85 17.88
N ASP A 133 -14.04 -18.30 16.72
CA ASP A 133 -15.13 -18.72 15.83
C ASP A 133 -14.60 -19.51 14.62
N PRO A 134 -15.42 -20.23 13.84
CA PRO A 134 -14.96 -20.94 12.64
C PRO A 134 -14.41 -19.95 11.59
N VAL A 135 -13.08 -19.92 11.45
CA VAL A 135 -12.37 -19.11 10.46
C VAL A 135 -11.96 -19.97 9.26
N ARG A 136 -12.25 -19.50 8.04
CA ARG A 136 -11.71 -20.10 6.81
C ARG A 136 -10.52 -19.29 6.32
N TYR A 137 -9.34 -19.91 6.34
CA TYR A 137 -8.13 -19.32 5.79
C TYR A 137 -8.01 -19.63 4.29
N THR A 138 -7.70 -18.61 3.50
CA THR A 138 -7.35 -18.72 2.08
C THR A 138 -6.10 -17.90 1.83
N SER A 139 -5.13 -18.46 1.11
CA SER A 139 -3.85 -17.82 0.83
C SER A 139 -3.74 -17.45 -0.64
N GLU A 140 -3.41 -16.20 -0.94
CA GLU A 140 -3.00 -15.76 -2.26
C GLU A 140 -1.47 -15.57 -2.26
N LEU A 141 -0.77 -16.26 -3.15
CA LEU A 141 0.68 -16.20 -3.25
C LEU A 141 1.09 -15.20 -4.33
N TYR A 142 1.69 -14.09 -3.92
CA TYR A 142 2.28 -13.14 -4.86
C TYR A 142 3.66 -13.61 -5.32
N VAL A 143 3.89 -13.58 -6.63
CA VAL A 143 5.20 -13.90 -7.22
C VAL A 143 6.17 -12.76 -6.89
N MET A 144 7.16 -13.03 -6.03
CA MET A 144 8.21 -12.06 -5.74
C MET A 144 8.99 -11.69 -7.01
N ASN A 145 9.34 -10.42 -7.14
CA ASN A 145 10.30 -9.98 -8.16
C ASN A 145 11.65 -10.67 -7.88
N LYS A 146 12.10 -11.48 -8.84
CA LYS A 146 13.30 -12.31 -8.68
C LYS A 146 14.57 -11.46 -8.62
N ASP A 147 14.62 -10.35 -9.34
CA ASP A 147 15.81 -9.52 -9.45
C ASP A 147 16.09 -8.78 -8.15
N SER A 148 15.05 -8.24 -7.52
CA SER A 148 15.18 -7.59 -6.21
C SER A 148 15.60 -8.59 -5.13
N TYR A 149 15.13 -9.83 -5.20
CA TYR A 149 15.53 -10.88 -4.27
C TYR A 149 16.99 -11.32 -4.46
N ILE A 150 17.45 -11.48 -5.71
CA ILE A 150 18.86 -11.81 -6.00
C ILE A 150 19.77 -10.67 -5.54
N GLN A 151 19.35 -9.43 -5.75
CA GLN A 151 20.10 -8.25 -5.30
C GLN A 151 20.28 -8.24 -3.77
N LYS A 152 19.20 -8.49 -3.02
CA LYS A 152 19.27 -8.64 -1.55
C LYS A 152 20.19 -9.78 -1.10
N LEU A 153 20.19 -10.91 -1.81
CA LEU A 153 21.10 -12.02 -1.51
C LEU A 153 22.56 -11.63 -1.73
N LYS A 154 22.87 -10.93 -2.82
CA LYS A 154 24.23 -10.42 -3.08
C LYS A 154 24.67 -9.44 -1.99
N GLU A 155 23.81 -8.50 -1.62
CA GLU A 155 24.08 -7.55 -0.54
C GLU A 155 24.40 -8.26 0.78
N ARG A 156 23.62 -9.28 1.15
CA ARG A 156 23.84 -10.06 2.37
C ARG A 156 25.13 -10.89 2.32
N ILE A 157 25.51 -11.41 1.16
CA ILE A 157 26.82 -12.07 0.95
C ILE A 157 27.94 -11.05 1.18
N THR A 158 27.87 -9.88 0.55
CA THR A 158 28.88 -8.83 0.70
C THR A 158 29.00 -8.34 2.15
N MET A 159 27.89 -8.18 2.87
CA MET A 159 27.94 -7.84 4.29
C MET A 159 28.62 -8.93 5.12
N THR A 160 28.34 -10.21 4.85
CA THR A 160 28.96 -11.33 5.58
C THR A 160 30.44 -11.48 5.23
N GLU A 161 30.84 -11.18 3.98
CA GLU A 161 32.24 -11.14 3.55
C GLU A 161 33.01 -10.01 4.25
N ASN A 162 32.39 -8.84 4.39
CA ASN A 162 32.96 -7.73 5.16
C ASN A 162 33.09 -8.09 6.65
N GLU A 163 32.09 -8.78 7.23
CA GLU A 163 32.15 -9.29 8.61
C GLU A 163 33.30 -10.29 8.79
N GLU A 164 33.51 -11.20 7.82
CA GLU A 164 34.65 -12.12 7.84
C GLU A 164 35.99 -11.36 7.76
N ALA A 165 36.11 -10.40 6.83
CA ALA A 165 37.33 -9.61 6.66
C ALA A 165 37.67 -8.80 7.92
N ASP A 166 36.67 -8.21 8.56
CA ASP A 166 36.83 -7.47 9.81
C ASP A 166 37.29 -8.39 10.95
N LEU A 167 36.71 -9.58 11.08
CA LEU A 167 37.10 -10.57 12.10
C LEU A 167 38.51 -11.14 11.85
N GLN A 168 38.89 -11.33 10.58
CA GLN A 168 40.26 -11.71 10.22
C GLN A 168 41.27 -10.60 10.56
N SER A 169 40.90 -9.33 10.34
CA SER A 169 41.76 -8.18 10.66
C SER A 169 41.99 -7.98 12.16
N LYS A 170 41.02 -8.41 12.98
CA LYS A 170 41.03 -8.28 14.46
C LYS A 170 41.57 -9.52 15.17
N ASP A 171 42.03 -10.53 14.42
CA ASP A 171 42.52 -11.82 14.94
C ASP A 171 41.53 -12.48 15.93
N ALA A 172 40.25 -12.47 15.55
CA ALA A 172 39.14 -12.95 16.36
C ALA A 172 39.23 -14.47 16.63
N PRO A 173 38.60 -14.97 17.72
CA PRO A 173 38.63 -16.39 18.07
C PRO A 173 38.10 -17.28 16.92
N LYS A 174 38.80 -18.39 16.66
CA LYS A 174 38.50 -19.33 15.54
C LYS A 174 37.04 -19.77 15.47
N ASN A 175 36.37 -19.93 16.62
CA ASN A 175 34.96 -20.33 16.68
C ASN A 175 34.00 -19.32 16.04
N GLU A 176 34.27 -18.02 16.17
CA GLU A 176 33.44 -16.97 15.58
C GLU A 176 33.70 -16.87 14.07
N LEU A 177 34.96 -17.04 13.67
CA LEU A 177 35.37 -17.10 12.27
C LEU A 177 34.68 -18.25 11.52
N ASP A 178 34.66 -19.44 12.12
CA ASP A 178 34.04 -20.63 11.51
C ASP A 178 32.51 -20.49 11.42
N ARG A 179 31.88 -19.81 12.38
CA ARG A 179 30.44 -19.49 12.33
C ARG A 179 30.11 -18.54 11.18
N VAL A 180 30.92 -17.50 10.96
CA VAL A 180 30.71 -16.55 9.84
C VAL A 180 30.98 -17.23 8.50
N ARG A 181 32.03 -18.06 8.39
CA ARG A 181 32.29 -18.89 7.20
C ARG A 181 31.15 -19.85 6.89
N GLY A 182 30.56 -20.47 7.91
CA GLY A 182 29.37 -21.32 7.76
C GLY A 182 28.17 -20.56 7.18
N LYS A 183 27.89 -19.35 7.69
CA LYS A 183 26.85 -18.47 7.14
C LYS A 183 27.14 -18.10 5.68
N LEU A 184 28.38 -17.73 5.38
CA LEU A 184 28.79 -17.32 4.04
C LEU A 184 28.65 -18.46 3.03
N ALA A 185 29.05 -19.69 3.40
CA ALA A 185 28.86 -20.89 2.58
C ALA A 185 27.36 -21.16 2.31
N MET A 186 26.50 -20.98 3.31
CA MET A 186 25.05 -21.11 3.15
C MET A 186 24.50 -20.09 2.14
N TRP A 187 24.85 -18.81 2.27
CA TRP A 187 24.37 -17.76 1.36
C TRP A 187 24.85 -17.97 -0.08
N ARG A 188 26.11 -18.39 -0.28
CA ARG A 188 26.65 -18.73 -1.60
C ARG A 188 25.91 -19.92 -2.24
N ASN A 189 25.62 -20.95 -1.44
CA ASN A 189 24.84 -22.11 -1.91
C ASN A 189 23.42 -21.72 -2.31
N MET A 190 22.75 -20.86 -1.53
CA MET A 190 21.43 -20.34 -1.89
C MET A 190 21.44 -19.58 -3.20
N LEU A 191 22.43 -18.72 -3.43
CA LEU A 191 22.56 -17.96 -4.69
C LEU A 191 22.79 -18.91 -5.88
N PHE A 192 23.68 -19.90 -5.73
CA PHE A 192 23.97 -20.88 -6.78
C PHE A 192 22.75 -21.72 -7.17
N LEU A 193 22.06 -22.29 -6.18
CA LEU A 193 20.85 -23.10 -6.41
C LEU A 193 19.75 -22.30 -7.11
N ARG A 194 19.59 -21.01 -6.75
CA ARG A 194 18.58 -20.14 -7.37
C ARG A 194 18.96 -19.76 -8.80
N ALA A 195 20.23 -19.45 -9.06
CA ALA A 195 20.73 -19.12 -10.39
C ALA A 195 20.56 -20.31 -11.35
N LYS A 196 20.85 -21.53 -10.89
CA LYS A 196 20.61 -22.76 -11.65
C LYS A 196 19.14 -22.95 -12.01
N HIS A 197 18.25 -22.80 -11.03
CA HIS A 197 16.81 -22.92 -11.27
C HIS A 197 16.27 -21.83 -12.23
N LEU A 198 16.87 -20.65 -12.25
CA LEU A 198 16.56 -19.60 -13.22
C LEU A 198 16.97 -20.02 -14.63
N TYR A 199 18.18 -20.54 -14.79
CA TYR A 199 18.68 -21.04 -16.06
C TYR A 199 17.80 -22.17 -16.60
N ASP A 200 17.45 -23.16 -15.77
CA ASP A 200 16.60 -24.28 -16.14
C ASP A 200 15.18 -23.82 -16.52
N SER A 201 14.63 -22.81 -15.84
CA SER A 201 13.30 -22.26 -16.14
C SER A 201 13.23 -21.44 -17.42
N VAL A 202 14.35 -20.86 -17.86
CA VAL A 202 14.48 -20.16 -19.15
C VAL A 202 14.71 -21.18 -20.25
N CYS A 203 15.56 -22.18 -20.03
CA CYS A 203 15.87 -23.23 -20.99
C CYS A 203 14.64 -24.08 -21.34
N ASN A 204 13.84 -24.49 -20.34
CA ASN A 204 12.57 -25.20 -20.57
C ASN A 204 11.52 -24.36 -21.30
N ARG A 205 11.61 -23.03 -21.22
CA ARG A 205 10.70 -22.12 -21.94
C ARG A 205 11.13 -21.93 -23.40
N CYS A 206 12.42 -22.11 -23.70
CA CYS A 206 12.96 -22.11 -25.06
C CYS A 206 12.77 -23.43 -25.81
N GLN A 207 12.59 -24.55 -25.10
CA GLN A 207 12.32 -25.87 -25.70
C GLN A 207 10.82 -26.14 -25.96
N GLY A 208 9.94 -25.20 -25.59
CA GLY A 208 8.49 -25.27 -25.79
C GLY A 208 7.95 -24.41 -26.94
N ILE A 209 8.80 -24.01 -27.89
CA ILE A 209 8.43 -23.37 -29.17
C ILE A 209 8.86 -24.31 -30.30
#